data_AF-A0A1X7H9U7-F1
#
_entry.id   AF-A0A1X7H9U7-F1
#
_cell.length_a   1.000
_cell.length_b   1.000
_cell.length_c   1.000
_cell.angle_alpha   90.00
_cell.angle_beta   90.00
_cell.angle_gamma   90.00
#
_symmetry.space_group_name_H-M   'P 1'
#
loop_
_entity.id
_entity.type
_entity.pdbx_description
1 polymer ?
#
loop_
_entity_poly.entity_id
_entity_poly.type
_entity_poly.pdbx_seq_one_letter_code
_entity_poly.pdbx_strand_id
1 'polypeptide(L)'
;MQWDTTRYPVSMRNMEPWIRDKAIEIANALLREGVAEDSAIRIAIAQAKRWAARSIRRDRCDEALAPMKRPSRVRGDAHSRKAPFGANS
;
A
#
# COMPACT_ATOMS: atom_id res chain seq x y z
N MET A 1 -2.71 -10.54 15.50
CA MET A 1 -3.53 -9.38 15.05
C MET A 1 -3.14 -9.01 13.62
N GLN A 2 -3.94 -8.23 12.89
CA GLN A 2 -3.51 -7.63 11.61
C GLN A 2 -3.15 -6.17 11.87
N TRP A 3 -1.90 -5.79 11.61
CA TRP A 3 -1.44 -4.42 11.73
C TRP A 3 -1.77 -3.65 10.45
N ASP A 4 -2.13 -2.37 10.59
CA ASP A 4 -2.48 -1.48 9.47
C ASP A 4 -1.70 -0.16 9.59
N THR A 5 -1.67 0.61 8.51
CA THR A 5 -1.12 1.96 8.41
C THR A 5 -1.63 2.93 9.50
N THR A 6 -2.81 2.66 10.06
CA THR A 6 -3.42 3.45 11.14
C THR A 6 -3.21 2.86 12.54
N ARG A 7 -2.95 1.55 12.63
CA ARG A 7 -2.76 0.81 13.88
C ARG A 7 -1.50 -0.02 13.74
N TYR A 8 -0.39 0.54 14.22
CA TYR A 8 0.96 -0.06 14.19
C TYR A 8 1.59 0.04 15.59
N PRO A 9 2.58 -0.83 15.92
CA PRO A 9 3.25 -0.80 17.21
C PRO A 9 4.04 0.51 17.40
N VAL A 10 4.17 0.96 18.65
CA VAL A 10 4.82 2.23 19.01
C VAL A 10 6.26 2.29 18.48
N SER A 11 6.93 1.13 18.38
CA SER A 11 8.26 0.98 17.80
C SER A 11 8.39 1.48 16.36
N MET A 12 7.29 1.55 15.59
CA MET A 12 7.25 2.02 14.21
C MET A 12 6.83 3.50 14.05
N ARG A 13 6.47 4.19 15.14
CA ARG A 13 5.92 5.57 15.11
C ARG A 13 6.88 6.59 14.52
N ASN A 14 8.18 6.47 14.80
CA ASN A 14 9.21 7.42 14.38
C ASN A 14 9.85 7.07 13.03
N MET A 15 9.29 6.12 12.28
CA MET A 15 9.80 5.73 10.96
C MET A 15 9.09 6.49 9.85
N GLU A 16 9.75 6.70 8.71
CA GLU A 16 9.09 7.28 7.55
C GLU A 16 7.89 6.43 7.08
N PRO A 17 6.82 7.05 6.54
CA PRO A 17 5.60 6.35 6.16
C PRO A 17 5.84 5.17 5.22
N TRP A 18 6.69 5.34 4.21
CA TRP A 18 6.99 4.30 3.21
C TRP A 18 7.77 3.11 3.80
N ILE A 19 8.66 3.35 4.76
CA ILE A 19 9.39 2.29 5.49
C ILE A 19 8.42 1.52 6.40
N ARG A 20 7.50 2.26 7.04
CA ARG A 20 6.49 1.71 7.94
C ARG A 20 5.53 0.79 7.22
N ASP A 21 5.02 1.19 6.06
CA ASP A 21 4.13 0.38 5.23
C ASP A 21 4.79 -0.95 4.86
N LYS A 22 6.08 -0.90 4.46
CA LYS A 22 6.84 -2.12 4.17
C LYS A 22 7.05 -3.00 5.40
N ALA A 23 7.28 -2.40 6.57
CA ALA A 23 7.40 -3.15 7.81
C ALA A 23 6.07 -3.84 8.18
N ILE A 24 4.93 -3.16 8.00
CA ILE A 24 3.59 -3.73 8.27
C ILE A 24 3.33 -4.95 7.37
N GLU A 25 3.65 -4.83 6.08
CA GLU A 25 3.51 -5.94 5.10
C GLU A 25 4.30 -7.19 5.56
N ILE A 26 5.56 -6.99 5.96
CA ILE A 26 6.43 -8.09 6.39
C ILE A 26 5.96 -8.66 7.74
N ALA A 27 5.56 -7.81 8.69
CA ALA A 27 5.04 -8.27 9.97
C ALA A 27 3.77 -9.10 9.81
N ASN A 28 2.83 -8.67 8.94
CA ASN A 28 1.62 -9.42 8.63
C ASN A 28 1.93 -10.76 7.95
N ALA A 29 2.99 -10.85 7.13
CA ALA A 29 3.44 -12.13 6.58
C ALA A 29 3.97 -13.07 7.67
N LEU A 30 4.84 -12.59 8.55
CA LEU A 30 5.42 -13.37 9.65
C LEU A 30 4.36 -13.85 10.66
N LEU A 31 3.35 -13.03 10.93
CA LEU A 31 2.23 -13.41 11.78
C LEU A 31 1.39 -14.54 11.17
N ARG A 32 1.24 -14.58 9.84
CA ARG A 32 0.59 -15.70 9.14
C ARG A 32 1.42 -16.98 9.19
N GLU A 33 2.74 -16.86 9.25
CA GLU A 33 3.65 -17.99 9.42
C GLU A 33 3.70 -18.52 10.86
N GLY A 34 3.02 -17.85 11.82
CA GLY A 34 2.99 -18.25 13.22
C GLY A 34 4.18 -17.75 14.04
N VAL A 35 4.93 -16.76 13.53
CA VAL A 35 6.00 -16.11 14.28
C VAL A 35 5.41 -15.25 15.40
N ALA A 36 6.04 -15.29 16.58
CA ALA A 36 5.63 -14.47 17.72
C ALA A 36 5.63 -12.98 17.38
N GLU A 37 4.66 -12.24 17.91
CA GLU A 37 4.42 -10.83 17.56
C GLU A 37 5.65 -9.94 17.79
N ASP A 38 6.29 -10.02 18.97
CA ASP A 38 7.50 -9.26 19.28
C ASP A 38 8.68 -9.58 18.34
N SER A 39 8.78 -10.83 17.90
CA SER A 39 9.81 -11.26 16.95
C SER A 39 9.48 -10.79 15.54
N ALA A 40 8.21 -10.89 15.13
CA ALA A 40 7.73 -10.40 13.85
C ALA A 40 7.98 -8.90 13.70
N ILE A 41 7.70 -8.10 14.74
CA ILE A 41 7.94 -6.65 14.76
C ILE A 41 9.43 -6.34 14.56
N ARG A 42 10.32 -7.01 15.30
CA ARG A 42 11.77 -6.77 15.21
C ARG A 42 12.33 -7.15 13.84
N ILE A 43 11.94 -8.32 13.32
CA ILE A 43 12.39 -8.80 12.01
C ILE A 43 11.88 -7.89 10.90
N ALA A 44 10.60 -7.50 10.96
CA ALA A 44 9.98 -6.62 9.99
C ALA A 44 10.67 -5.25 9.93
N ILE A 45 10.94 -4.62 11.08
CA ILE A 45 11.68 -3.35 11.15
C ILE A 45 13.07 -3.49 10.52
N ALA A 46 13.80 -4.57 10.85
CA ALA A 46 15.13 -4.80 10.32
C ALA A 46 15.12 -4.99 8.79
N GLN A 47 14.16 -5.74 8.26
CA GLN A 47 14.01 -5.93 6.82
C GLN A 47 13.59 -4.64 6.11
N ALA A 48 12.63 -3.90 6.66
CA ALA A 48 12.17 -2.63 6.08
C ALA A 48 13.30 -1.59 6.01
N LYS A 49 14.12 -1.47 7.07
CA LYS A 49 15.31 -0.60 7.07
C LYS A 49 16.34 -1.01 6.01
N ARG A 50 16.59 -2.31 5.83
CA ARG A 50 17.51 -2.80 4.78
C ARG A 50 16.99 -2.52 3.38
N TRP A 51 15.69 -2.70 3.17
CA TRP A 51 15.03 -2.36 1.92
C TRP A 51 15.15 -0.86 1.65
N ALA A 52 14.82 -0.01 2.63
CA ALA A 52 14.96 1.44 2.56
C ALA A 52 16.39 1.89 2.23
N ALA A 53 17.40 1.33 2.91
CA ALA A 53 18.81 1.65 2.64
C ALA A 53 19.25 1.26 1.22
N ARG A 54 18.66 0.20 0.65
CA ARG A 54 18.89 -0.19 -0.75
C ARG A 54 18.14 0.73 -1.72
N SER A 55 16.92 1.13 -1.38
CA SER A 55 16.10 2.05 -2.17
C SER A 55 16.68 3.45 -2.21
N ILE A 56 17.17 4.01 -1.08
CA ILE A 56 17.86 5.32 -1.06
C ILE A 56 19.14 5.29 -1.91
N ARG A 57 19.84 4.15 -1.96
CA ARG A 57 20.96 3.95 -2.90
C ARG A 57 20.53 3.93 -4.36
N ARG A 58 19.26 3.62 -4.64
CA ARG A 58 18.61 3.66 -5.97
C ARG A 58 17.99 5.03 -6.26
N ASP A 59 17.53 5.77 -5.25
CA ASP A 59 16.90 7.10 -5.36
C ASP A 59 17.90 8.21 -5.69
N ARG A 60 19.21 7.90 -5.67
CA ARG A 60 20.20 8.70 -6.42
C ARG A 60 20.04 8.54 -7.96
N CYS A 61 19.02 7.83 -8.45
CA CYS A 61 18.73 7.63 -9.86
C CYS A 61 17.26 7.80 -10.31
N ASP A 62 16.21 7.98 -9.49
CA ASP A 62 14.87 8.20 -10.10
C ASP A 62 13.83 8.91 -9.20
N GLU A 63 13.33 10.02 -9.72
CA GLU A 63 12.17 10.78 -9.26
C GLU A 63 10.87 9.99 -9.57
N ALA A 64 10.51 9.02 -8.72
CA ALA A 64 9.40 8.11 -9.06
C ALA A 64 8.51 7.63 -7.89
N LEU A 65 8.26 8.48 -6.88
CA LEU A 65 7.20 8.22 -5.89
C LEU A 65 6.07 9.24 -5.99
N ALA A 66 5.35 9.22 -7.12
CA ALA A 66 4.02 9.82 -7.18
C ALA A 66 3.06 9.03 -6.25
N PRO A 67 2.20 9.70 -5.46
CA PRO A 67 1.34 9.02 -4.50
C PRO A 67 0.30 8.16 -5.20
N MET A 68 0.29 6.85 -4.90
CA MET A 68 -0.81 5.93 -5.24
C MET A 68 -2.10 6.33 -4.50
N LYS A 69 -2.81 7.34 -5.00
CA LYS A 69 -4.26 7.43 -4.86
C LYS A 69 -4.85 7.08 -6.22
N ARG A 70 -5.24 5.81 -6.40
CA ARG A 70 -5.99 5.38 -7.58
C ARG A 70 -7.33 6.13 -7.53
N PRO A 71 -7.68 7.03 -8.47
CA PRO A 71 -9.06 7.47 -8.56
C PRO A 71 -9.90 6.24 -8.87
N SER A 72 -10.88 5.99 -8.01
CA SER A 72 -11.88 4.95 -8.17
C SER A 72 -12.43 5.01 -9.59
N ARG A 73 -12.15 3.95 -10.36
CA ARG A 73 -12.67 3.73 -11.70
C ARG A 73 -14.21 3.73 -11.60
N VAL A 74 -14.83 4.87 -11.89
CA VAL A 74 -16.28 4.93 -12.18
C VAL A 74 -16.45 4.12 -13.46
N ARG A 75 -16.85 2.87 -13.28
CA ARG A 75 -17.32 2.01 -14.35
C ARG A 75 -18.66 2.61 -14.76
N GLY A 76 -18.69 3.33 -15.88
CA GLY A 76 -19.93 3.87 -16.40
C GLY A 76 -20.87 2.72 -16.71
N ASP A 77 -21.87 2.53 -15.85
CA ASP A 77 -22.92 1.54 -16.02
C ASP A 77 -23.77 1.98 -17.22
N ALA A 78 -23.65 1.20 -18.29
CA ALA A 78 -24.59 1.26 -19.40
C ALA A 78 -26.00 0.97 -18.87
N HIS A 79 -26.85 1.99 -18.83
CA HIS A 79 -28.29 1.80 -18.79
C HIS A 79 -28.95 2.64 -19.87
N SER A 80 -29.16 1.96 -21.00
CA SER A 80 -30.46 1.84 -21.66
C SER A 80 -31.30 3.12 -21.69
N ARG A 81 -31.43 3.72 -22.89
CA ARG A 81 -32.72 4.27 -23.34
C ARG A 81 -32.77 4.39 -24.87
N LYS A 82 -33.42 3.37 -25.44
CA LYS A 82 -34.18 3.29 -26.68
C LYS A 82 -34.30 4.56 -27.54
N ALA A 83 -34.05 4.38 -28.84
CA ALA A 83 -34.51 5.28 -29.91
C ALA A 83 -36.03 5.48 -29.89
N PRO A 84 -36.51 6.60 -30.47
CA PRO A 84 -37.68 6.52 -31.31
C PRO A 84 -37.41 7.01 -32.73
N PHE A 85 -37.99 6.25 -33.65
CA PHE A 85 -38.31 6.58 -35.05
C PHE A 85 -38.91 7.98 -35.23
N GLY A 86 -38.71 8.57 -36.41
CA GLY A 86 -39.78 9.32 -37.08
C GLY A 86 -39.44 10.69 -37.66
N ALA A 87 -39.34 10.73 -38.99
CA ALA A 87 -39.96 11.68 -39.94
C ALA A 87 -39.74 13.22 -39.83
N ASN A 88 -39.29 13.77 -40.98
CA ASN A 88 -39.99 14.76 -41.82
C ASN A 88 -39.19 16.02 -42.15
N SER A 89 -38.75 16.16 -43.40
CA SER A 89 -39.09 17.24 -44.35
C SER A 89 -38.39 16.98 -45.69
#